data_AF-A0A7W4UYR5-F1
#
_entry.id   AF-A0A7W4UYR5-F1
#
_cell.length_a   1.000
_cell.length_b   1.000
_cell.length_c   1.000
_cell.angle_alpha   90.00
_cell.angle_beta   90.00
_cell.angle_gamma   90.00
#
_symmetry.space_group_name_H-M   'P 1'
#
loop_
_entity.id
_entity.type
_entity.pdbx_description
1 polymer ?
#
loop_
_entity_poly.entity_id
_entity_poly.type
_entity_poly.pdbx_seq_one_letter_code
_entity_poly.pdbx_strand_id
1 'polypeptide(L)'
;MARIQFDPQTPVRQQMYLRALRTRREQISLHFGSFRNDKRDMPVHPVELDPATGKWRTTAVKKLEEKGSDVNLASRMVADAFLRKADIFVLLSNDSDQAGPLRMLKHELGFSTGIIFPMESSRGSKELMQTSPDFVSHVTPEALASSQFPRVLKDETGRFHRPAAWD
;
A
#
# COMPACT_ATOMS: atom_id res chain seq x y z
N MET A 1 -24.12 9.22 3.88
CA MET A 1 -23.37 8.66 5.03
C MET A 1 -22.86 7.28 4.66
N ALA A 2 -21.57 7.15 4.31
CA ALA A 2 -20.96 5.82 4.14
C ALA A 2 -20.76 5.22 5.53
N ARG A 3 -21.55 4.19 5.89
CA ARG A 3 -21.28 3.39 7.08
C ARG A 3 -19.97 2.65 6.85
N ILE A 4 -18.93 2.98 7.61
CA ILE A 4 -17.75 2.12 7.73
C ILE A 4 -18.24 0.86 8.45
N GLN A 5 -18.62 -0.15 7.68
CA GLN A 5 -19.04 -1.43 8.23
C GLN A 5 -17.79 -2.15 8.72
N PHE A 6 -17.64 -2.27 10.03
CA PHE A 6 -16.55 -3.02 10.63
C PHE A 6 -16.72 -4.50 10.29
N ASP A 7 -15.84 -5.02 9.44
CA ASP A 7 -15.79 -6.45 9.12
C ASP A 7 -14.70 -7.12 9.96
N PRO A 8 -15.08 -7.94 10.97
CA PRO A 8 -14.13 -8.58 11.88
C PRO A 8 -13.21 -9.61 11.20
N GLN A 9 -13.55 -10.06 9.99
CA GLN A 9 -12.74 -11.03 9.23
C GLN A 9 -11.66 -10.35 8.36
N THR A 10 -11.62 -9.02 8.31
CA THR A 10 -10.59 -8.27 7.57
C THR A 10 -9.16 -8.69 7.92
N PRO A 11 -8.76 -8.83 9.20
CA PRO A 11 -7.40 -9.24 9.56
C PRO A 11 -7.07 -10.66 9.09
N VAL A 12 -8.04 -11.58 9.19
CA VAL A 12 -7.88 -12.98 8.74
C VAL A 12 -7.64 -13.02 7.23
N ARG A 13 -8.42 -12.26 6.45
CA ARG A 13 -8.25 -12.17 5.00
C ARG A 13 -6.90 -11.57 4.61
N GLN A 14 -6.46 -10.52 5.28
CA GLN A 14 -5.13 -9.95 5.07
C GLN A 14 -4.03 -10.99 5.36
N GLN A 15 -4.15 -11.72 6.46
CA GLN A 15 -3.18 -12.77 6.81
C GLN A 15 -3.16 -13.89 5.76
N MET A 16 -4.31 -14.31 5.23
CA MET A 16 -4.36 -15.30 4.16
C MET A 16 -3.70 -14.79 2.87
N TYR A 17 -3.90 -13.52 2.52
CA TYR A 17 -3.23 -12.91 1.36
C TYR A 17 -1.71 -12.88 1.54
N LEU A 18 -1.22 -12.43 2.71
CA LEU A 18 0.20 -12.41 3.02
C LEU A 18 0.82 -13.81 3.04
N ARG A 19 0.09 -14.82 3.54
CA ARG A 19 0.50 -16.23 3.45
C ARG A 19 0.61 -16.70 2.01
N ALA A 20 -0.35 -16.34 1.15
CA ALA A 20 -0.30 -16.68 -0.27
C ALA A 20 0.94 -16.06 -0.95
N LEU A 21 1.22 -14.78 -0.70
CA LEU A 21 2.41 -14.12 -1.25
C LEU A 21 3.73 -14.79 -0.79
N ARG A 22 3.81 -15.24 0.47
CA ARG A 22 4.99 -15.95 0.99
C ARG A 22 5.30 -17.27 0.27
N THR A 23 4.32 -17.88 -0.40
CA THR A 23 4.56 -19.09 -1.22
C THR A 23 5.42 -18.80 -2.46
N ARG A 24 5.61 -17.54 -2.84
CA ARG A 24 6.38 -17.08 -4.01
C ARG A 24 7.63 -16.28 -3.60
N ARG A 25 8.29 -16.68 -2.51
CA ARG A 25 9.42 -15.94 -1.90
C ARG A 25 10.59 -15.62 -2.84
N GLU A 26 10.80 -16.42 -3.89
CA GLU A 26 11.86 -16.19 -4.88
C GLU A 26 11.55 -14.99 -5.81
N GLN A 27 10.28 -14.58 -5.89
CA GLN A 27 9.78 -13.50 -6.73
C GLN A 27 9.23 -12.32 -5.91
N ILE A 28 8.79 -12.58 -4.67
CA ILE A 28 8.07 -11.61 -3.85
C ILE A 28 8.75 -11.49 -2.49
N SER A 29 9.24 -10.29 -2.19
CA SER A 29 9.69 -9.89 -0.87
C SER A 29 8.63 -9.04 -0.18
N LEU A 30 8.33 -9.37 1.08
CA LEU A 30 7.36 -8.62 1.89
C LEU A 30 8.07 -7.70 2.88
N HIS A 31 7.65 -6.44 2.91
CA HIS A 31 8.15 -5.43 3.83
C HIS A 31 6.98 -4.79 4.56
N PHE A 32 7.04 -4.79 5.88
CA PHE A 32 5.94 -4.34 6.71
C PHE A 32 6.23 -2.96 7.30
N GLY A 33 5.23 -2.09 7.29
CA GLY A 33 5.18 -0.93 8.17
C GLY A 33 4.86 -1.32 9.61
N SER A 34 4.58 -0.31 10.42
CA SER A 34 4.10 -0.50 11.79
C SER A 34 2.70 0.06 11.95
N PHE A 35 1.87 -0.60 12.76
CA PHE A 35 0.56 -0.07 13.14
C PHE A 35 0.63 0.48 14.56
N ARG A 36 0.12 1.69 14.73
CA ARG A 36 -0.07 2.32 16.04
C ARG A 36 -1.55 2.36 16.38
N ASN A 37 -1.87 2.00 17.62
CA ASN A 37 -3.22 2.07 18.19
C ASN A 37 -3.18 2.98 19.41
N ASP A 38 -3.31 4.28 19.17
CA ASP A 38 -3.22 5.29 20.21
C ASP A 38 -4.63 5.66 20.70
N LYS A 39 -4.81 5.80 22.01
CA LYS A 39 -5.96 6.51 22.57
C LYS A 39 -5.73 8.01 22.39
N ARG A 40 -6.67 8.72 21.76
CA ARG A 40 -6.62 10.18 21.62
C ARG A 40 -7.97 10.79 21.93
N ASP A 41 -7.96 11.97 22.56
CA ASP A 41 -9.14 12.80 22.64
C ASP A 41 -9.23 13.64 21.37
N MET A 42 -10.30 13.45 20.59
CA MET A 42 -10.52 14.17 19.33
C MET A 42 -11.86 14.91 19.36
N PRO A 43 -12.00 16.04 18.63
CA PRO A 43 -13.26 16.76 18.56
C PRO A 43 -14.39 15.87 18.02
N VAL A 44 -15.60 16.06 18.56
CA VAL A 44 -16.80 15.43 18.00
C VAL A 44 -17.12 16.00 16.61
N HIS A 45 -17.87 15.25 15.79
CA HIS A 45 -18.32 15.69 14.47
C HIS A 45 -19.86 15.64 14.39
N PRO A 46 -20.56 16.75 14.04
CA PRO A 46 -20.02 18.07 13.75
C PRO A 46 -19.30 18.69 14.96
N VAL A 47 -18.38 19.64 14.72
CA VAL A 47 -17.61 20.28 15.80
C VAL A 47 -18.56 21.08 16.69
N GLU A 48 -18.55 20.77 17.97
CA GLU A 48 -19.36 21.44 18.99
C GLU A 48 -18.46 22.13 20.02
N LEU A 49 -18.93 23.27 20.54
CA LEU A 49 -18.31 23.94 21.67
C LEU A 49 -18.98 23.48 22.97
N ASP A 50 -18.18 23.28 24.01
CA ASP A 50 -18.66 23.12 25.37
C ASP A 50 -19.17 24.48 25.88
N PRO A 51 -20.47 24.62 26.21
CA PRO A 51 -21.04 25.88 26.68
C PRO A 51 -20.41 26.41 27.98
N ALA A 52 -19.86 25.54 28.82
CA ALA A 52 -19.28 25.91 30.11
C ALA A 52 -17.83 26.44 29.98
N THR A 53 -17.07 25.90 29.02
CA THR A 53 -15.63 26.19 28.89
C THR A 53 -15.27 26.96 27.61
N GLY A 54 -16.19 27.03 26.64
CA GLY A 54 -15.96 27.61 25.32
C GLY A 54 -14.95 26.85 24.45
N LYS A 55 -14.50 25.66 24.87
CA LYS A 55 -13.57 24.81 24.11
C LYS A 55 -14.30 23.80 23.24
N TRP A 56 -13.62 23.20 22.27
CA TRP A 56 -14.19 22.08 21.50
C TRP A 56 -14.52 20.90 22.42
N ARG A 57 -15.74 20.37 22.28
CA ARG A 57 -16.12 19.10 22.91
C ARG A 57 -15.32 17.98 22.27
N THR A 58 -14.58 17.23 23.08
CA THR A 58 -13.78 16.09 22.63
C THR A 58 -14.34 14.77 23.16
N THR A 59 -13.97 13.67 22.51
CA THR A 59 -14.26 12.32 22.96
C THR A 59 -13.04 11.42 22.77
N ALA A 60 -12.89 10.43 23.63
CA ALA A 60 -11.80 9.46 23.56
C ALA A 60 -12.06 8.49 22.40
N VAL A 61 -11.16 8.48 21.42
CA VAL A 61 -11.17 7.57 20.28
C VAL A 61 -9.94 6.67 20.30
N LYS A 62 -10.09 5.44 19.78
CA LYS A 62 -8.95 4.61 19.39
C LYS A 62 -8.60 4.93 17.94
N LYS A 63 -7.43 5.52 17.72
CA LYS A 63 -6.95 5.85 16.39
C LYS A 63 -5.95 4.79 15.94
N LEU A 64 -6.34 4.00 14.95
CA LEU A 64 -5.44 3.07 14.27
C LEU A 64 -4.77 3.83 13.11
N GLU A 65 -3.44 3.92 13.13
CA GLU A 65 -2.65 4.52 12.06
C GLU A 65 -1.59 3.54 11.57
N GLU A 66 -1.49 3.37 10.27
CA GLU A 66 -0.31 2.78 9.64
C GLU A 66 0.81 3.82 9.57
N LYS A 67 2.04 3.40 9.82
CA LYS A 67 3.25 4.23 9.76
C LYS A 67 4.35 3.54 8.98
N GLY A 68 5.01 4.31 8.13
CA GLY A 68 6.29 3.94 7.53
C GLY A 68 6.20 3.08 6.27
N SER A 69 5.01 2.73 5.76
CA SER A 69 4.89 2.00 4.50
C SER A 69 5.53 2.77 3.34
N ASP A 70 5.12 4.02 3.14
CA ASP A 70 5.60 4.86 2.03
C ASP A 70 7.10 5.16 2.14
N VAL A 71 7.57 5.38 3.38
CA VAL A 71 9.00 5.60 3.68
C VAL A 71 9.82 4.34 3.42
N ASN A 72 9.32 3.17 3.81
CA ASN A 72 9.99 1.90 3.58
C ASN A 72 10.08 1.59 2.09
N LEU A 73 9.01 1.83 1.32
CA LEU A 73 9.00 1.65 -0.12
C LEU A 73 10.04 2.54 -0.80
N ALA A 74 9.99 3.84 -0.52
CA ALA A 74 10.94 4.83 -1.04
C ALA A 74 12.39 4.45 -0.73
N SER A 75 12.67 4.19 0.55
CA SER A 75 14.02 3.95 1.04
C SER A 75 14.62 2.65 0.50
N ARG A 76 13.81 1.59 0.37
CA ARG A 76 14.26 0.31 -0.21
C ARG A 76 14.52 0.42 -1.69
N MET A 77 13.65 1.09 -2.43
CA MET A 77 13.83 1.31 -3.87
C MET A 77 15.15 2.05 -4.15
N VAL A 78 15.45 3.11 -3.39
CA VAL A 78 16.73 3.84 -3.47
C VAL A 78 17.91 2.97 -3.06
N ALA A 79 17.81 2.24 -1.93
CA ALA A 79 18.89 1.36 -1.47
C ALA A 79 19.21 0.26 -2.48
N ASP A 80 18.20 -0.36 -3.08
CA ASP A 80 18.37 -1.42 -4.09
C ASP A 80 19.00 -0.86 -5.38
N ALA A 81 18.70 0.39 -5.75
CA ALA A 81 19.34 1.10 -6.86
C ALA A 81 20.83 1.36 -6.58
N PHE A 82 21.19 1.85 -5.39
CA PHE A 82 22.59 2.01 -4.99
C PHE A 82 23.37 0.70 -5.00
N LEU A 83 22.73 -0.40 -4.59
CA LEU A 83 23.30 -1.74 -4.62
C LEU A 83 23.24 -2.41 -6.00
N ARG A 84 22.71 -1.71 -7.02
CA ARG A 84 22.55 -2.18 -8.41
C ARG A 84 21.88 -3.56 -8.50
N LYS A 85 20.81 -3.78 -7.72
CA LYS A 85 20.11 -5.08 -7.68
C LYS A 85 19.19 -5.34 -8.87
N ALA A 86 18.97 -4.34 -9.72
CA ALA A 86 18.14 -4.44 -10.91
C ALA A 86 18.62 -3.45 -11.98
N ASP A 87 18.29 -3.76 -13.24
CA ASP A 87 18.54 -2.87 -14.38
C ASP A 87 17.41 -1.84 -14.57
N ILE A 88 16.19 -2.20 -14.15
CA ILE A 88 14.98 -1.40 -14.28
C ILE A 88 14.22 -1.41 -12.96
N PHE A 89 13.80 -0.24 -12.50
CA PHE A 89 12.99 -0.08 -11.30
C PHE A 89 11.57 0.33 -11.65
N VAL A 90 10.57 -0.38 -11.12
CA VAL A 90 9.17 -0.15 -11.46
C VAL A 90 8.36 0.14 -10.19
N LEU A 91 7.67 1.28 -10.17
CA LEU A 91 6.73 1.64 -9.11
C LEU A 91 5.32 1.21 -9.48
N LEU A 92 4.74 0.30 -8.70
CA LEU A 92 3.31 -0.01 -8.75
C LEU A 92 2.54 0.83 -7.71
N SER A 93 2.18 2.07 -8.05
CA SER A 93 1.44 2.96 -7.14
C SER A 93 0.86 4.17 -7.89
N ASN A 94 -0.12 4.84 -7.29
CA ASN A 94 -0.55 6.19 -7.70
C ASN A 94 -0.20 7.26 -6.64
N ASP A 95 0.63 6.92 -5.66
CA ASP A 95 1.06 7.80 -4.59
C ASP A 95 2.17 8.76 -5.06
N SER A 96 1.85 10.05 -5.11
CA SER A 96 2.76 11.12 -5.55
C SER A 96 3.96 11.31 -4.63
N ASP A 97 3.91 10.85 -3.37
CA ASP A 97 5.03 10.99 -2.43
C ASP A 97 6.27 10.21 -2.90
N GLN A 98 6.09 9.24 -3.80
CA GLN A 98 7.17 8.45 -4.40
C GLN A 98 7.88 9.16 -5.57
N ALA A 99 7.45 10.36 -5.98
CA ALA A 99 8.07 11.10 -7.08
C ALA A 99 9.53 11.50 -6.79
N GLY A 100 9.85 11.83 -5.53
CA GLY A 100 11.22 12.16 -5.11
C GLY A 100 12.19 11.00 -5.34
N PRO A 101 11.93 9.81 -4.76
CA PRO A 101 12.70 8.60 -5.02
C PRO A 101 12.86 8.27 -6.51
N LEU A 102 11.80 8.36 -7.32
CA LEU A 102 11.88 8.09 -8.76
C LEU A 102 12.80 9.05 -9.50
N ARG A 103 12.77 10.35 -9.17
CA ARG A 103 13.71 11.33 -9.76
C ARG A 103 15.16 11.01 -9.42
N MET A 104 15.43 10.58 -8.19
CA MET A 104 16.78 10.18 -7.77
C MET A 104 17.26 8.99 -8.59
N LEU A 105 16.44 7.94 -8.71
CA LEU A 105 16.76 6.76 -9.52
C LEU A 105 17.06 7.14 -10.98
N LYS A 106 16.22 7.97 -11.59
CA LYS A 106 16.35 8.31 -13.02
C LYS A 106 17.46 9.32 -13.29
N HIS A 107 17.45 10.47 -12.61
CA HIS A 107 18.27 11.62 -12.96
C HIS A 107 19.62 11.66 -12.23
N GLU A 108 19.70 11.09 -11.02
CA GLU A 108 20.94 11.08 -10.24
C GLU A 108 21.70 9.77 -10.41
N LEU A 109 20.99 8.63 -10.40
CA LEU A 109 21.60 7.30 -10.49
C LEU A 109 21.61 6.73 -11.92
N GLY A 110 20.86 7.32 -12.85
CA GLY A 110 20.85 6.94 -14.27
C GLY A 110 20.15 5.61 -14.56
N PHE A 111 19.26 5.13 -13.69
CA PHE A 111 18.49 3.91 -13.92
C PHE A 111 17.26 4.16 -14.79
N SER A 112 16.87 3.13 -15.54
CA SER A 112 15.55 3.13 -16.19
C SER A 112 14.46 2.95 -15.15
N THR A 113 13.39 3.73 -15.28
CA THR A 113 12.26 3.76 -14.35
C THR A 113 10.94 3.56 -15.08
N GLY A 114 10.06 2.74 -14.50
CA GLY A 114 8.70 2.53 -14.99
C GLY A 114 7.65 2.79 -13.91
N ILE A 115 6.43 3.08 -14.32
CA ILE A 115 5.30 3.25 -13.40
C ILE A 115 4.13 2.39 -13.87
N ILE A 116 3.55 1.62 -12.96
CA ILE A 116 2.32 0.87 -13.19
C ILE A 116 1.25 1.41 -12.24
N PHE A 117 0.19 1.98 -12.79
CA PHE A 117 -0.92 2.47 -11.97
C PHE A 117 -1.85 1.31 -11.57
N PRO A 118 -2.38 1.28 -10.32
CA PRO A 118 -3.12 0.12 -9.82
C PRO A 118 -4.45 -0.20 -10.52
N MET A 119 -4.99 0.74 -11.31
CA MET A 119 -6.26 0.57 -12.02
C MET A 119 -6.21 1.32 -13.35
N GLU A 120 -6.88 0.81 -14.38
CA GLU A 120 -6.99 1.48 -15.69
C GLU A 120 -7.75 2.81 -15.62
N SER A 121 -8.78 2.88 -14.77
CA SER A 121 -9.55 4.10 -14.55
C SER A 121 -8.80 5.16 -13.75
N SER A 122 -7.68 4.79 -13.13
CA SER A 122 -6.85 5.72 -12.37
C SER A 122 -6.21 6.72 -13.32
N ARG A 123 -6.58 8.00 -13.17
CA ARG A 123 -5.75 9.07 -13.74
C ARG A 123 -4.41 9.02 -13.02
N GLY A 124 -3.34 8.72 -13.77
CA GLY A 124 -2.00 8.71 -13.23
C GLY A 124 -1.65 10.06 -12.59
N SER A 125 -1.01 10.04 -11.43
CA SER A 125 -0.55 11.26 -10.74
C SER A 125 0.32 12.07 -11.70
N LYS A 126 0.03 13.38 -11.78
CA LYS A 126 0.81 14.31 -12.60
C LYS A 126 2.24 14.43 -12.09
N GLU A 127 2.41 14.44 -10.76
CA GLU A 127 3.71 14.48 -10.10
C GLU A 127 4.57 13.27 -10.46
N LEU A 128 3.95 12.08 -10.50
CA LEU A 128 4.61 10.84 -10.95
C LEU A 128 4.98 10.90 -12.44
N MET A 129 4.09 11.40 -13.30
CA MET A 129 4.41 11.55 -14.73
C MET A 129 5.55 12.55 -14.99
N GLN A 130 5.68 13.58 -14.16
CA GLN A 130 6.76 14.56 -14.23
C GLN A 130 8.14 13.99 -13.87
N THR A 131 8.24 12.77 -13.35
CA THR A 131 9.53 12.08 -13.20
C THR A 131 10.03 11.48 -14.53
N SER A 132 9.29 11.69 -15.62
CA SER A 132 9.60 11.21 -16.97
C SER A 132 9.91 9.71 -17.02
N PRO A 133 9.03 8.81 -16.52
CA PRO A 133 9.28 7.38 -16.59
C PRO A 133 9.47 6.90 -18.03
N ASP A 134 10.33 5.89 -18.23
CA ASP A 134 10.61 5.32 -19.56
C ASP A 134 9.42 4.54 -20.12
N PHE A 135 8.58 4.00 -19.24
CA PHE A 135 7.31 3.41 -19.62
C PHE A 135 6.27 3.57 -18.52
N VAL A 136 5.01 3.58 -18.95
CA VAL A 136 3.83 3.67 -18.09
C VAL A 136 2.85 2.59 -18.48
N SER A 137 2.27 1.91 -17.49
CA SER A 137 1.24 0.90 -17.70
C SER A 137 0.18 0.97 -16.59
N HIS A 138 -0.82 0.11 -16.70
CA HIS A 138 -1.89 -0.04 -15.72
C HIS A 138 -2.07 -1.52 -15.42
N VAL A 139 -2.50 -1.83 -14.20
CA VAL A 139 -3.01 -3.17 -13.89
C VAL A 139 -4.35 -3.35 -14.61
N THR A 140 -4.40 -4.28 -15.55
CA THR A 140 -5.62 -4.59 -16.32
C THR A 140 -6.41 -5.74 -15.68
N PRO A 141 -7.72 -5.85 -15.94
CA PRO A 141 -8.53 -6.99 -15.53
C PRO A 141 -7.96 -8.34 -16.00
N GLU A 142 -7.40 -8.40 -17.21
CA GLU A 142 -6.80 -9.60 -17.80
C GLU A 142 -5.52 -10.00 -17.06
N ALA A 143 -4.67 -9.02 -16.72
CA ALA A 143 -3.48 -9.24 -15.91
C ALA A 143 -3.85 -9.77 -14.51
N LEU A 144 -4.91 -9.23 -13.90
CA LEU A 144 -5.41 -9.74 -12.62
C LEU A 144 -5.96 -11.17 -12.73
N ALA A 145 -6.76 -11.46 -13.76
CA ALA A 145 -7.35 -12.78 -13.98
C ALA A 145 -6.28 -13.85 -14.20
N SER A 146 -5.21 -13.52 -14.92
CA SER A 146 -4.08 -14.43 -15.17
C SER A 146 -3.12 -14.58 -13.98
N SER A 147 -3.13 -13.63 -13.02
CA SER A 147 -2.24 -13.60 -11.86
C SER A 147 -2.85 -14.20 -10.59
N GLN A 148 -3.92 -14.99 -10.70
CA GLN A 148 -4.58 -15.60 -9.55
C GLN A 148 -3.76 -16.76 -8.97
N PHE A 149 -3.72 -16.85 -7.63
CA PHE A 149 -3.22 -18.04 -6.96
C PHE A 149 -4.19 -19.22 -7.12
N PRO A 150 -3.69 -20.47 -7.07
CA PRO A 150 -4.54 -21.65 -6.91
C PRO A 150 -5.50 -21.51 -5.72
N ARG A 151 -6.71 -22.10 -5.82
CA ARG A 151 -7.71 -22.10 -4.74
C ARG A 151 -7.20 -22.68 -3.41
N VAL A 152 -6.24 -23.61 -3.50
CA VAL A 152 -5.60 -24.26 -2.35
C VAL A 152 -4.10 -24.08 -2.46
N LEU A 153 -3.51 -23.51 -1.41
CA LEU A 153 -2.07 -23.33 -1.28
C LEU A 153 -1.54 -24.15 -0.11
N LYS A 154 -0.21 -24.32 -0.07
CA LYS A 154 0.51 -24.95 1.04
C LYS A 154 1.72 -24.10 1.38
N ASP A 155 1.91 -23.84 2.67
CA ASP A 155 3.12 -23.27 3.23
C ASP A 155 3.69 -24.17 4.34
N GLU A 156 4.64 -23.66 5.10
CA GLU A 156 5.29 -24.37 6.21
C GLU A 156 4.32 -24.73 7.35
N THR A 157 3.22 -23.98 7.51
CA THR A 157 2.20 -24.25 8.56
C THR A 157 1.18 -25.29 8.10
N GLY A 158 0.94 -25.41 6.78
CA GLY A 158 0.05 -26.43 6.22
C GLY A 158 -0.72 -25.94 5.00
N ARG A 159 -1.80 -26.65 4.66
CA ARG A 159 -2.69 -26.28 3.55
C ARG A 159 -3.69 -25.21 4.00
N PHE A 160 -3.99 -24.29 3.11
CA PHE A 160 -5.01 -23.25 3.34
C PHE A 160 -5.73 -22.92 2.03
N HIS A 161 -6.93 -22.34 2.18
CA HIS A 161 -7.84 -22.07 1.07
C HIS A 161 -8.05 -20.57 0.89
N ARG A 162 -8.37 -20.16 -0.33
CA ARG A 162 -8.91 -18.83 -0.61
C ARG A 162 -10.13 -18.58 0.30
N PRO A 163 -10.20 -17.45 1.04
CA PRO A 163 -11.40 -17.02 1.76
C PRO A 163 -12.64 -16.99 0.85
N ALA A 164 -13.75 -17.57 1.33
CA ALA A 164 -15.01 -17.65 0.58
C ALA A 164 -15.57 -16.27 0.17
N ALA A 165 -15.30 -15.22 0.95
CA ALA A 165 -15.75 -13.86 0.67
C ALA A 165 -15.01 -13.17 -0.50
N TRP A 166 -14.01 -13.82 -1.09
CA TRP A 166 -13.29 -13.29 -2.26
C TRP A 166 -13.79 -13.85 -3.59
N ASP A 167 -14.68 -14.86 -3.57
CA ASP A 167 -15.28 -15.42 -4.78
C ASP A 167 -16.39 -14.54 -5.34
#